data_AF-A0A1X6PJB3-F1
#
_entry.id   AF-A0A1X6PJB3-F1
#
_cell.length_a   1.000
_cell.length_b   1.000
_cell.length_c   1.000
_cell.angle_alpha   90.00
_cell.angle_beta   90.00
_cell.angle_gamma   90.00
#
_symmetry.space_group_name_H-M   'P 1'
#
loop_
_entity.id
_entity.type
_entity.pdbx_description
1 polymer ?
#
loop_
_entity_poly.entity_id
_entity_poly.type
_entity_poly.pdbx_seq_one_letter_code
_entity_poly.pdbx_strand_id
1 'polypeptide(L)'
;MAAMPATACPDDVHAHFQPFRRISPAWTPYEVVKTALLTFFVFPLRLLSFVVLGTGIYLTAALAMAGVSAAEDYAYRPLPRWRKTLLAGISPLVRAVAFCAFGVYRIRWTRADDTHEKALVIVANHLGYLDIVALRAVYAGSFVAKGDIAKVPLLGSVARAIQCLFVVDGKPLTTSLLQRVDATYACHLSKRARLSTEAPTGEAPADCPGCGTCLNTLTIFPEGTTCNGTAMIKFRTGVFLAGKPVRPVVVKLPYKRWNTSWESVPFRYHMWRTMTQVSNSVELVELPMYVPDEAESADPRLFAERVQTDMQAVLDGVPVYELSRKHKFVYHDFLRGKVDAPAALAKAEELRRGDKLLLAAATEGAEAAASPA
;
A
#
# COMPACT_ATOMS: atom_id res chain seq x y z
N MET A 1 0.55 21.01 -31.51
CA MET A 1 0.39 19.55 -31.69
C MET A 1 1.68 19.02 -32.27
N ALA A 2 2.54 18.37 -31.48
CA ALA A 2 3.60 17.54 -32.06
C ALA A 2 2.93 16.26 -32.54
N ALA A 3 2.95 16.01 -33.85
CA ALA A 3 2.48 14.75 -34.42
C ALA A 3 3.35 13.62 -33.87
N MET A 4 2.75 12.65 -33.16
CA MET A 4 3.47 11.44 -32.79
C MET A 4 3.76 10.64 -34.08
N PRO A 5 4.99 10.15 -34.28
CA PRO A 5 5.33 9.48 -35.52
C PRO A 5 4.53 8.18 -35.67
N ALA A 6 4.09 7.90 -36.90
CA ALA A 6 3.31 6.71 -37.29
C ALA A 6 4.07 5.36 -37.13
N THR A 7 5.18 5.35 -36.39
CA THR A 7 6.14 4.26 -36.29
C THR A 7 6.35 3.76 -34.85
N ALA A 8 5.50 4.15 -33.89
CA ALA A 8 5.63 3.70 -32.51
C ALA A 8 5.58 2.16 -32.42
N CYS A 9 6.69 1.57 -31.97
CA CYS A 9 6.86 0.13 -31.83
C CYS A 9 6.34 -0.32 -30.45
N PRO A 10 5.91 -1.58 -30.28
CA PRO A 10 5.59 -2.13 -28.95
C PRO A 10 6.64 -1.86 -27.86
N ASP A 11 7.93 -1.79 -28.22
CA ASP A 11 9.00 -1.48 -27.27
C ASP A 11 8.92 -0.06 -26.70
N ASP A 12 8.45 0.91 -27.48
CA ASP A 12 8.24 2.29 -27.02
C ASP A 12 7.13 2.36 -25.96
N VAL A 13 6.08 1.55 -26.14
CA VAL A 13 5.01 1.41 -25.15
C VAL A 13 5.55 0.78 -23.87
N HIS A 14 6.34 -0.29 -23.99
CA HIS A 14 6.95 -0.94 -22.83
C HIS A 14 7.93 -0.04 -22.07
N ALA A 15 8.65 0.84 -22.76
CA ALA A 15 9.52 1.84 -22.15
C ALA A 15 8.72 2.97 -21.47
N HIS A 16 7.63 3.44 -22.09
CA HIS A 16 6.78 4.49 -21.53
C HIS A 16 6.08 4.01 -20.24
N PHE A 17 5.56 2.78 -20.23
CA PHE A 17 4.86 2.18 -19.09
C PHE A 17 5.77 1.27 -18.24
N GLN A 18 7.07 1.57 -18.20
CA GLN A 18 8.07 0.73 -17.52
C GLN A 18 7.66 0.31 -16.10
N PRO A 19 7.14 1.20 -15.22
CA PRO A 19 6.78 0.80 -13.85
C PRO A 19 5.72 -0.31 -13.78
N PHE A 20 4.90 -0.46 -14.83
CA PHE A 20 3.85 -1.47 -14.92
C PHE A 20 4.27 -2.68 -15.76
N ARG A 21 5.47 -2.66 -16.34
CA ARG A 21 5.97 -3.75 -17.17
C ARG A 21 6.36 -4.94 -16.29
N ARG A 22 5.96 -6.14 -16.73
CA ARG A 22 6.44 -7.39 -16.15
C ARG A 22 7.91 -7.60 -16.53
N ILE A 23 8.75 -7.79 -15.53
CA ILE A 23 10.22 -7.94 -15.68
C ILE A 23 10.75 -9.30 -15.19
N SER A 24 9.88 -10.29 -15.03
CA SER A 24 10.31 -11.65 -14.71
C SER A 24 11.13 -12.23 -15.87
N PRO A 25 12.26 -12.92 -15.59
CA PRO A 25 13.03 -13.64 -16.60
C PRO A 25 12.18 -14.63 -17.41
N ALA A 26 12.65 -14.94 -18.62
CA ALA A 26 12.04 -15.95 -19.46
C ALA A 26 12.09 -17.34 -18.81
N TRP A 27 11.18 -18.22 -19.25
CA TRP A 27 11.15 -19.61 -18.78
C TRP A 27 12.42 -20.34 -19.21
N THR A 28 13.14 -20.86 -18.22
CA THR A 28 14.24 -21.80 -18.43
C THR A 28 13.73 -23.24 -18.31
N PRO A 29 14.43 -24.25 -18.86
CA PRO A 29 14.06 -25.65 -18.65
C PRO A 29 13.94 -26.01 -17.16
N TYR A 30 14.84 -25.46 -16.35
CA TYR A 30 14.76 -25.57 -14.89
C TYR A 30 13.45 -24.99 -14.33
N GLU A 31 13.04 -23.79 -14.73
CA GLU A 31 11.78 -23.19 -14.27
C GLU A 31 10.57 -24.03 -14.67
N VAL A 32 10.58 -24.60 -15.87
CA VAL A 32 9.51 -25.49 -16.35
C VAL A 32 9.42 -26.73 -15.46
N VAL A 33 10.52 -27.46 -15.28
CA VAL A 33 10.56 -28.69 -14.46
C VAL A 33 10.23 -28.39 -12.99
N LYS A 34 10.88 -27.38 -12.39
CA LYS A 34 10.61 -26.95 -11.01
C LYS A 34 9.14 -26.59 -10.83
N THR A 35 8.58 -25.78 -11.73
CA THR A 35 7.18 -25.34 -11.58
C THR A 35 6.22 -26.50 -11.78
N ALA A 36 6.48 -27.43 -12.69
CA ALA A 36 5.67 -28.63 -12.86
C ALA A 36 5.65 -29.49 -11.58
N LEU A 37 6.83 -29.78 -11.01
CA LEU A 37 6.96 -30.55 -9.76
C LEU A 37 6.26 -29.82 -8.59
N LEU A 38 6.55 -28.54 -8.39
CA LEU A 38 5.96 -27.78 -7.30
C LEU A 38 4.45 -27.58 -7.47
N THR A 39 3.93 -27.57 -8.70
CA THR A 39 2.48 -27.54 -8.95
C THR A 39 1.80 -28.82 -8.49
N PHE A 40 2.45 -29.97 -8.63
CA PHE A 40 1.87 -31.25 -8.20
C PHE A 40 2.03 -31.48 -6.69
N PHE A 41 3.22 -31.25 -6.15
CA PHE A 41 3.53 -31.65 -4.76
C PHE A 41 3.31 -30.55 -3.73
N VAL A 42 3.62 -29.29 -4.05
CA VAL A 42 3.68 -28.20 -3.06
C VAL A 42 2.48 -27.26 -3.15
N PHE A 43 2.05 -26.94 -4.36
CA PHE A 43 0.93 -26.04 -4.60
C PHE A 43 -0.37 -26.48 -3.92
N PRO A 44 -0.79 -27.77 -3.94
CA PRO A 44 -2.00 -28.20 -3.23
C PRO A 44 -1.91 -27.96 -1.72
N LEU A 45 -0.75 -28.22 -1.12
CA LEU A 45 -0.50 -27.99 0.31
C LEU A 45 -0.53 -26.49 0.65
N ARG A 46 0.09 -25.66 -0.19
CA ARG A 46 0.11 -24.20 -0.01
C ARG A 46 -1.27 -23.58 -0.22
N LEU A 47 -2.02 -24.05 -1.22
CA LEU A 47 -3.39 -23.62 -1.48
C LEU A 47 -4.32 -24.04 -0.34
N LEU A 48 -4.20 -25.28 0.14
CA LEU A 48 -4.95 -25.74 1.32
C LEU A 48 -4.62 -24.88 2.54
N SER A 49 -3.34 -24.63 2.81
CA SER A 49 -2.90 -23.75 3.90
C SER A 49 -3.47 -22.34 3.76
N PHE A 50 -3.47 -21.79 2.54
CA PHE A 50 -4.05 -20.47 2.25
C PHE A 50 -5.56 -20.43 2.56
N VAL A 51 -6.30 -21.47 2.15
CA VAL A 51 -7.74 -21.57 2.39
C VAL A 51 -8.05 -21.76 3.88
N VAL A 52 -7.32 -22.63 4.58
CA VAL A 52 -7.53 -22.90 6.02
C VAL A 52 -7.19 -21.66 6.85
N LEU A 53 -6.00 -21.09 6.65
CA LEU A 53 -5.58 -19.91 7.40
C LEU A 53 -6.39 -18.66 7.02
N GLY A 54 -6.74 -18.51 5.74
CA GLY A 54 -7.62 -17.43 5.26
C GLY A 54 -9.02 -17.51 5.86
N THR A 55 -9.59 -18.72 5.94
CA THR A 55 -10.84 -18.98 6.67
C THR A 55 -10.69 -18.65 8.15
N GLY A 56 -9.58 -19.06 8.80
CA GLY A 56 -9.28 -18.69 10.19
C GLY A 56 -9.28 -17.17 10.41
N ILE A 57 -8.56 -16.42 9.57
CA ILE A 57 -8.53 -14.94 9.61
C ILE A 57 -9.94 -14.37 9.45
N TYR A 58 -10.70 -14.89 8.48
CA TYR A 58 -12.08 -14.47 8.25
C TYR A 58 -12.97 -14.74 9.48
N LEU A 59 -12.91 -15.93 10.08
CA LEU A 59 -13.71 -16.28 11.25
C LEU A 59 -13.34 -15.41 12.46
N THR A 60 -12.05 -15.15 12.68
CA THR A 60 -11.60 -14.21 13.73
C THR A 60 -12.15 -12.80 13.48
N ALA A 61 -12.08 -12.31 12.25
CA ALA A 61 -12.62 -11.01 11.87
C ALA A 61 -14.14 -10.95 12.00
N ALA A 62 -14.85 -11.99 11.56
CA ALA A 62 -16.31 -12.09 11.64
C ALA A 62 -16.80 -12.13 13.08
N LEU A 63 -16.13 -12.90 13.95
CA LEU A 63 -16.44 -12.95 15.38
C LEU A 63 -16.18 -11.59 16.06
N ALA A 64 -15.04 -10.95 15.76
CA ALA A 64 -14.73 -9.62 16.28
C ALA A 64 -15.75 -8.56 15.83
N MET A 65 -16.30 -8.70 14.62
CA MET A 65 -17.28 -7.79 14.05
C MET A 65 -18.73 -8.27 14.24
N ALA A 66 -18.98 -9.32 15.03
CA ALA A 66 -20.33 -9.77 15.32
C ALA A 66 -21.11 -8.70 16.10
N GLY A 67 -22.35 -8.46 15.68
CA GLY A 67 -23.21 -7.41 16.25
C GLY A 67 -22.78 -5.98 15.90
N VAL A 68 -21.80 -5.82 15.01
CA VAL A 68 -21.37 -4.51 14.49
C VAL A 68 -22.20 -4.17 13.27
N SER A 69 -23.00 -3.09 13.35
CA SER A 69 -23.79 -2.70 12.19
C SER A 69 -22.87 -2.18 11.08
N ALA A 70 -23.16 -2.54 9.83
CA ALA A 70 -22.41 -2.04 8.67
C ALA A 70 -22.67 -0.54 8.41
N ALA A 71 -23.71 0.03 9.03
CA ALA A 71 -24.09 1.43 8.94
C ALA A 71 -23.30 2.34 9.90
N GLU A 72 -22.74 1.78 10.97
CA GLU A 72 -21.88 2.51 11.88
C GLU A 72 -20.48 2.68 11.28
N ASP A 73 -20.01 3.92 11.27
CA ASP A 73 -18.77 4.31 10.60
C ASP A 73 -17.52 3.98 11.45
N TYR A 74 -17.27 2.70 11.66
CA TYR A 74 -16.13 2.18 12.44
C TYR A 74 -14.77 2.41 11.77
N ALA A 75 -14.71 2.97 10.57
CA ALA A 75 -13.47 3.53 10.04
C ALA A 75 -12.92 4.64 10.96
N TYR A 76 -13.81 5.38 11.63
CA TYR A 76 -13.46 6.55 12.46
C TYR A 76 -13.60 6.27 13.95
N ARG A 77 -14.49 5.36 14.35
CA ARG A 77 -14.62 4.92 15.75
C ARG A 77 -13.77 3.69 16.02
N PRO A 78 -12.83 3.76 16.95
CA PRO A 78 -11.91 2.67 17.18
C PRO A 78 -12.58 1.57 18.02
N LEU A 79 -12.25 0.31 17.73
CA LEU A 79 -12.96 -0.83 18.32
C LEU A 79 -12.68 -0.98 19.82
N PRO A 80 -13.66 -1.44 20.63
CA PRO A 80 -13.44 -1.80 22.04
C PRO A 80 -12.25 -2.74 22.26
N ARG A 81 -11.63 -2.66 23.44
CA ARG A 81 -10.41 -3.43 23.78
C ARG A 81 -10.54 -4.93 23.51
N TRP A 82 -11.66 -5.57 23.88
CA TRP A 82 -11.86 -7.00 23.68
C TRP A 82 -11.84 -7.41 22.19
N ARG A 83 -12.43 -6.58 21.30
CA ARG A 83 -12.37 -6.80 19.84
C ARG A 83 -10.95 -6.65 19.33
N LYS A 84 -10.20 -5.66 19.81
CA LYS A 84 -8.78 -5.49 19.45
C LYS A 84 -7.93 -6.67 19.90
N THR A 85 -8.14 -7.17 21.12
CA THR A 85 -7.44 -8.35 21.63
C THR A 85 -7.72 -9.56 20.74
N LEU A 86 -8.97 -9.76 20.32
CA LEU A 86 -9.31 -10.82 19.36
C LEU A 86 -8.64 -10.61 17.99
N LEU A 87 -8.67 -9.39 17.46
CA LEU A 87 -8.04 -9.03 16.18
C LEU A 87 -6.51 -9.08 16.22
N ALA A 88 -5.88 -9.02 17.39
CA ALA A 88 -4.44 -9.25 17.54
C ALA A 88 -4.05 -10.66 17.07
N GLY A 89 -4.96 -11.64 17.23
CA GLY A 89 -4.84 -13.01 16.73
C GLY A 89 -4.77 -13.14 15.20
N ILE A 90 -5.17 -12.11 14.44
CA ILE A 90 -4.98 -12.10 12.98
C ILE A 90 -3.50 -12.02 12.61
N SER A 91 -2.68 -11.31 13.40
CA SER A 91 -1.26 -11.09 13.09
C SER A 91 -0.45 -12.38 12.96
N PRO A 92 -0.51 -13.35 13.91
CA PRO A 92 0.17 -14.63 13.75
C PRO A 92 -0.40 -15.45 12.59
N LEU A 93 -1.70 -15.39 12.30
CA LEU A 93 -2.28 -16.08 11.14
C LEU A 93 -1.77 -15.50 9.81
N VAL A 94 -1.64 -14.18 9.70
CA VAL A 94 -1.04 -13.53 8.51
C VAL A 94 0.43 -13.93 8.34
N ARG A 95 1.19 -14.04 9.43
CA ARG A 95 2.57 -14.58 9.40
C ARG A 95 2.59 -16.04 8.95
N ALA A 96 1.66 -16.86 9.42
CA ALA A 96 1.52 -18.24 8.96
C ALA A 96 1.12 -18.32 7.47
N VAL A 97 0.28 -17.41 6.98
CA VAL A 97 -0.03 -17.31 5.53
C VAL A 97 1.23 -16.98 4.73
N ALA A 98 2.01 -15.99 5.17
CA ALA A 98 3.28 -15.64 4.53
C ALA A 98 4.22 -16.86 4.42
N PHE A 99 4.36 -17.61 5.53
CA PHE A 99 5.21 -18.80 5.61
C PHE A 99 4.65 -19.99 4.81
N CYS A 100 3.46 -20.47 5.17
CA CYS A 100 2.88 -21.72 4.67
C CYS A 100 2.34 -21.59 3.25
N ALA A 101 1.70 -20.48 2.88
CA ALA A 101 1.07 -20.31 1.58
C ALA A 101 1.99 -19.63 0.55
N PHE A 102 2.72 -18.60 0.97
CA PHE A 102 3.55 -17.81 0.07
C PHE A 102 5.04 -18.16 0.11
N GLY A 103 5.48 -19.10 0.95
CA GLY A 103 6.90 -19.48 1.01
C GLY A 103 7.84 -18.33 1.39
N VAL A 104 7.30 -17.31 2.08
CA VAL A 104 8.07 -16.22 2.68
C VAL A 104 8.51 -16.68 4.06
N TYR A 105 9.67 -17.32 4.10
CA TYR A 105 10.19 -17.94 5.34
C TYR A 105 10.81 -16.92 6.30
N ARG A 106 11.30 -15.80 5.77
CA ARG A 106 11.87 -14.70 6.56
C ARG A 106 11.58 -13.37 5.88
N ILE A 107 11.02 -12.44 6.65
CA ILE A 107 10.96 -11.02 6.27
C ILE A 107 12.24 -10.39 6.81
N ARG A 108 13.11 -9.90 5.93
CA ARG A 108 14.28 -9.11 6.37
C ARG A 108 13.79 -7.71 6.66
N TRP A 109 13.97 -7.26 7.89
CA TRP A 109 13.52 -5.94 8.31
C TRP A 109 14.70 -5.17 8.86
N THR A 110 15.06 -4.10 8.18
CA THR A 110 16.10 -3.16 8.58
C THR A 110 15.40 -1.90 9.08
N ARG A 111 15.73 -1.46 10.28
CA ARG A 111 15.24 -0.20 10.85
C ARG A 111 16.37 0.82 10.85
N ALA A 112 16.05 2.06 10.50
CA ALA A 112 17.02 3.15 10.56
C ALA A 112 17.35 3.57 11.99
N ASP A 113 16.38 3.48 12.90
CA ASP A 113 16.53 3.92 14.28
C ASP A 113 16.12 2.80 15.26
N ASP A 114 16.86 2.65 16.35
CA ASP A 114 16.44 1.85 17.52
C ASP A 114 15.45 2.61 18.40
N THR A 115 15.09 3.85 18.03
CA THR A 115 14.08 4.61 18.74
C THR A 115 12.75 3.86 18.63
N HIS A 116 12.24 3.40 19.78
CA HIS A 116 10.94 2.74 19.88
C HIS A 116 9.75 3.70 19.62
N GLU A 117 9.99 4.81 18.90
CA GLU A 117 8.97 5.79 18.60
C GLU A 117 7.98 5.22 17.58
N LYS A 118 6.73 5.18 18.03
CA LYS A 118 5.67 4.52 17.28
C LYS A 118 5.35 5.27 15.99
N ALA A 119 5.51 4.60 14.86
CA ALA A 119 4.97 5.04 13.59
C ALA A 119 3.42 4.99 13.61
N LEU A 120 2.76 6.17 13.56
CA LEU A 120 1.30 6.26 13.46
C LEU A 120 0.83 6.20 12.00
N VAL A 121 1.61 6.78 11.09
CA VAL A 121 1.38 6.76 9.64
C VAL A 121 2.62 6.18 8.97
N ILE A 122 2.43 5.12 8.19
CA ILE A 122 3.45 4.52 7.35
C ILE A 122 3.18 4.90 5.90
N VAL A 123 4.22 5.37 5.22
CA VAL A 123 4.21 5.64 3.78
C VAL A 123 5.10 4.60 3.11
N ALA A 124 4.55 3.79 2.22
CA ALA A 124 5.29 2.72 1.55
C ALA A 124 5.10 2.73 0.02
N ASN A 125 6.11 2.24 -0.72
CA ASN A 125 5.95 1.92 -2.13
C ASN A 125 5.04 0.68 -2.28
N HIS A 126 4.39 0.52 -3.43
CA HIS A 126 3.40 -0.54 -3.61
C HIS A 126 3.77 -1.46 -4.76
N LEU A 127 3.97 -2.73 -4.45
CA LEU A 127 4.42 -3.75 -5.40
C LEU A 127 3.35 -4.82 -5.64
N GLY A 128 2.45 -5.10 -4.69
CA GLY A 128 1.46 -6.15 -4.88
C GLY A 128 0.70 -6.49 -3.60
N TYR A 129 0.00 -7.62 -3.55
CA TYR A 129 -0.64 -8.05 -2.31
C TYR A 129 0.36 -8.55 -1.24
N LEU A 130 1.58 -8.92 -1.65
CA LEU A 130 2.58 -9.49 -0.75
C LEU A 130 3.17 -8.43 0.20
N ASP A 131 3.22 -7.16 -0.24
CA ASP A 131 3.60 -6.05 0.64
C ASP A 131 2.59 -5.85 1.78
N ILE A 132 1.28 -5.96 1.52
CA ILE A 132 0.21 -5.88 2.53
C ILE A 132 0.40 -6.98 3.57
N VAL A 133 0.69 -8.21 3.13
CA VAL A 133 0.96 -9.35 4.03
C VAL A 133 2.18 -9.07 4.90
N ALA A 134 3.28 -8.59 4.32
CA ALA A 134 4.52 -8.31 5.04
C ALA A 134 4.39 -7.13 6.02
N LEU A 135 3.82 -6.01 5.57
CA LEU A 135 3.58 -4.82 6.39
C LEU A 135 2.59 -5.13 7.52
N ARG A 136 1.54 -5.93 7.27
CA ARG A 136 0.61 -6.36 8.33
C ARG A 136 1.25 -7.32 9.32
N ALA A 137 2.15 -8.19 8.87
CA ALA A 137 2.91 -9.09 9.72
C ALA A 137 3.85 -8.33 10.68
N VAL A 138 4.35 -7.16 10.27
CA VAL A 138 5.29 -6.34 11.05
C VAL A 138 4.59 -5.29 11.90
N TYR A 139 3.75 -4.44 11.31
CA TYR A 139 3.17 -3.26 11.97
C TYR A 139 1.77 -3.49 12.53
N ALA A 140 1.11 -4.59 12.17
CA ALA A 140 -0.28 -4.88 12.55
C ALA A 140 -1.29 -3.74 12.23
N GLY A 141 -0.97 -2.92 11.23
CA GLY A 141 -1.73 -1.71 10.88
C GLY A 141 -2.96 -1.92 9.99
N SER A 142 -3.66 -0.81 9.75
CA SER A 142 -4.72 -0.67 8.76
C SER A 142 -4.19 -0.13 7.44
N PHE A 143 -4.99 -0.21 6.36
CA PHE A 143 -4.60 0.21 5.01
C PHE A 143 -5.66 1.10 4.37
N VAL A 144 -5.29 1.79 3.30
CA VAL A 144 -6.23 2.45 2.38
C VAL A 144 -6.55 1.51 1.22
N ALA A 145 -7.84 1.27 0.95
CA ALA A 145 -8.29 0.32 -0.07
C ALA A 145 -9.41 0.91 -0.95
N LYS A 146 -9.57 0.40 -2.18
CA LYS A 146 -10.71 0.77 -3.04
C LYS A 146 -12.03 0.35 -2.38
N GLY A 147 -13.08 1.16 -2.49
CA GLY A 147 -14.40 0.89 -1.92
C GLY A 147 -15.02 -0.43 -2.36
N ASP A 148 -14.71 -0.91 -3.58
CA ASP A 148 -15.18 -2.22 -4.04
C ASP A 148 -14.62 -3.39 -3.20
N ILE A 149 -13.44 -3.23 -2.58
CA ILE A 149 -12.89 -4.24 -1.68
C ILE A 149 -13.82 -4.47 -0.49
N ALA A 150 -14.55 -3.46 -0.02
CA ALA A 150 -15.52 -3.60 1.06
C ALA A 150 -16.68 -4.54 0.69
N LYS A 151 -16.99 -4.68 -0.62
CA LYS A 151 -18.11 -5.49 -1.12
C LYS A 151 -17.72 -6.94 -1.38
N VAL A 152 -16.42 -7.24 -1.48
CA VAL A 152 -15.93 -8.60 -1.71
C VAL A 152 -16.21 -9.47 -0.47
N PRO A 153 -16.96 -10.58 -0.59
CA PRO A 153 -17.18 -11.50 0.52
C PRO A 153 -15.85 -12.01 1.09
N LEU A 154 -15.80 -12.27 2.40
CA LEU A 154 -14.58 -12.58 3.16
C LEU A 154 -13.61 -11.39 3.30
N LEU A 155 -13.07 -10.90 2.17
CA LEU A 155 -12.04 -9.86 2.15
C LEU A 155 -12.55 -8.53 2.72
N GLY A 156 -13.78 -8.14 2.39
CA GLY A 156 -14.40 -6.91 2.90
C GLY A 156 -14.64 -6.96 4.41
N SER A 157 -14.98 -8.13 4.97
CA SER A 157 -15.15 -8.30 6.42
C SER A 157 -13.81 -8.19 7.16
N VAL A 158 -12.76 -8.81 6.63
CA VAL A 158 -11.41 -8.67 7.19
C VAL A 158 -10.92 -7.22 7.08
N ALA A 159 -11.11 -6.57 5.94
CA ALA A 159 -10.72 -5.18 5.72
C ALA A 159 -11.44 -4.20 6.67
N ARG A 160 -12.74 -4.41 6.93
CA ARG A 160 -13.49 -3.65 7.95
C ARG A 160 -12.97 -3.93 9.36
N ALA A 161 -12.69 -5.18 9.68
CA ALA A 161 -12.22 -5.58 11.00
C ALA A 161 -10.86 -4.96 11.35
N ILE A 162 -9.94 -4.89 10.38
CA ILE A 162 -8.66 -4.19 10.55
C ILE A 162 -8.78 -2.66 10.37
N GLN A 163 -9.99 -2.13 10.24
CA GLN A 163 -10.30 -0.70 10.11
C GLN A 163 -9.63 -0.02 8.90
N CYS A 164 -9.64 -0.68 7.73
CA CYS A 164 -9.19 -0.06 6.49
C CYS A 164 -10.05 1.15 6.12
N LEU A 165 -9.40 2.18 5.58
CA LEU A 165 -10.09 3.32 4.96
C LEU A 165 -10.47 2.97 3.53
N PHE A 166 -11.74 3.12 3.18
CA PHE A 166 -12.24 2.82 1.85
C PHE A 166 -12.39 4.07 0.99
N VAL A 167 -11.81 4.03 -0.20
CA VAL A 167 -11.95 5.07 -1.23
C VAL A 167 -13.23 4.83 -2.02
N VAL A 168 -14.27 5.64 -1.79
CA VAL A 168 -15.55 5.56 -2.50
C VAL A 168 -15.60 6.65 -3.57
N ASP A 169 -16.01 6.29 -4.79
CA ASP A 169 -16.14 7.24 -5.90
C ASP A 169 -17.16 8.34 -5.53
N GLY A 170 -16.79 9.61 -5.78
CA GLY A 170 -17.63 10.77 -5.48
C GLY A 170 -17.56 11.32 -4.04
N LYS A 171 -16.86 10.66 -3.11
CA LYS A 171 -16.56 11.21 -1.77
C LYS A 171 -15.09 11.64 -1.68
N PRO A 172 -14.77 12.82 -1.12
CA PRO A 172 -13.39 13.25 -0.98
C PRO A 172 -12.66 12.36 0.05
N LEU A 173 -11.85 11.42 -0.45
CA LEU A 173 -10.95 10.58 0.35
C LEU A 173 -10.02 11.41 1.24
N THR A 174 -9.62 12.58 0.75
CA THR A 174 -8.73 13.48 1.47
C THR A 174 -9.32 13.84 2.83
N THR A 175 -10.61 14.20 2.90
CA THR A 175 -11.25 14.59 4.17
C THR A 175 -11.26 13.45 5.19
N SER A 176 -11.64 12.24 4.77
CA SER A 176 -11.67 11.08 5.67
C SER A 176 -10.28 10.62 6.12
N LEU A 177 -9.31 10.69 5.21
CA LEU A 177 -7.92 10.40 5.50
C LEU A 177 -7.35 11.38 6.52
N LEU A 178 -7.53 12.69 6.30
CA LEU A 178 -7.07 13.74 7.20
C LEU A 178 -7.71 13.61 8.59
N GLN A 179 -9.04 13.45 8.64
CA GLN A 179 -9.76 13.25 9.90
C GLN A 179 -9.23 12.02 10.66
N ARG A 180 -8.89 10.93 9.96
CA ARG A 180 -8.33 9.73 10.57
C ARG A 180 -6.91 9.98 11.11
N VAL A 181 -6.07 10.66 10.34
CA VAL A 181 -4.69 10.99 10.73
C VAL A 181 -4.70 11.91 11.95
N ASP A 182 -5.47 12.99 11.92
CA ASP A 182 -5.59 13.95 13.02
C ASP A 182 -6.11 13.30 14.30
N ALA A 183 -7.17 12.50 14.22
CA ALA A 183 -7.70 11.77 15.37
C ALA A 183 -6.67 10.80 15.98
N THR A 184 -5.83 10.18 15.13
CA THR A 184 -4.78 9.26 15.57
C THR A 184 -3.66 9.99 16.29
N TYR A 185 -3.19 11.11 15.73
CA TYR A 185 -2.15 11.94 16.34
C TYR A 185 -2.62 12.62 17.62
N ALA A 186 -3.81 13.22 17.64
CA ALA A 186 -4.37 13.84 18.84
C ALA A 186 -4.52 12.83 19.99
N CYS A 187 -4.99 11.61 19.69
CA CYS A 187 -5.07 10.52 20.66
C CYS A 187 -3.69 10.06 21.16
N HIS A 188 -2.68 10.02 20.28
CA HIS A 188 -1.32 9.64 20.68
C HIS A 188 -0.66 10.70 21.59
N LEU A 189 -0.75 11.98 21.21
CA LEU A 189 -0.17 13.10 21.96
C LEU A 189 -0.78 13.22 23.35
N SER A 190 -2.11 13.14 23.46
CA SER A 190 -2.80 13.14 24.76
C SER A 190 -2.39 11.96 25.65
N LYS A 191 -2.13 10.77 25.09
CA LYS A 191 -1.59 9.64 25.86
C LYS A 191 -0.16 9.92 26.32
N ARG A 192 0.70 10.44 25.45
CA ARG A 192 2.10 10.74 25.78
C ARG A 192 2.21 11.82 26.88
N ALA A 193 1.41 12.87 26.79
CA ALA A 193 1.35 13.95 27.79
C ALA A 193 0.95 13.44 29.19
N ARG A 194 0.01 12.48 29.27
CA ARG A 194 -0.41 11.86 30.53
C ARG A 194 0.64 10.90 31.11
N LEU A 195 1.35 10.16 30.26
CA LEU A 195 2.44 9.26 30.69
C LEU A 195 3.71 10.03 31.10
N SER A 196 3.92 11.26 30.62
CA SER A 196 5.02 12.10 31.12
C SER A 196 4.77 12.66 32.51
N THR A 197 3.52 12.66 32.99
CA THR A 197 3.15 13.15 34.33
C THR A 197 3.01 12.04 35.38
N GLU A 198 2.91 10.77 34.98
CA GLU A 198 2.78 9.61 35.88
C GLU A 198 3.75 8.50 35.44
N ALA A 199 4.65 8.07 36.34
CA ALA A 199 5.84 7.24 36.07
C ALA A 199 5.57 5.73 35.76
N PRO A 200 6.59 4.85 35.79
CA PRO A 200 7.29 4.21 34.67
C PRO A 200 6.83 2.76 34.40
N THR A 201 5.54 2.44 34.58
CA THR A 201 5.01 1.14 34.15
C THR A 201 4.45 1.30 32.74
N GLY A 202 4.85 0.44 31.80
CA GLY A 202 4.42 0.48 30.39
C GLY A 202 2.92 0.20 30.17
N GLU A 203 2.08 0.46 31.16
CA GLU A 203 0.63 0.29 31.14
C GLU A 203 -0.07 1.59 30.75
N ALA A 204 -1.20 1.48 30.05
CA ALA A 204 -1.97 2.64 29.62
C ALA A 204 -2.69 3.28 30.83
N PRO A 205 -2.83 4.62 30.90
CA PRO A 205 -3.55 5.29 31.98
C PRO A 205 -4.97 4.77 32.15
N ALA A 206 -5.44 4.63 33.39
CA ALA A 206 -6.75 4.09 33.74
C ALA A 206 -7.92 4.81 33.04
N ASP A 207 -7.80 6.14 32.85
CA ASP A 207 -8.80 7.01 32.21
C ASP A 207 -8.58 7.25 30.70
N CYS A 208 -7.74 6.44 30.04
CA CYS A 208 -7.79 6.37 28.59
C CYS A 208 -9.03 5.56 28.21
N PRO A 209 -9.98 6.09 27.40
CA PRO A 209 -11.22 5.37 27.01
C PRO A 209 -10.94 4.08 26.23
N GLY A 210 -9.68 3.70 26.05
CA GLY A 210 -9.29 2.43 25.44
C GLY A 210 -9.67 2.37 23.97
N CYS A 211 -9.97 3.53 23.39
CA CYS A 211 -10.53 3.67 22.07
C CYS A 211 -9.59 2.94 21.08
N GLY A 212 -8.28 3.06 21.26
CA GLY A 212 -7.27 2.34 20.48
C GLY A 212 -7.05 2.93 19.09
N THR A 213 -7.49 4.16 18.84
CA THR A 213 -7.13 4.93 17.63
C THR A 213 -5.61 5.09 17.54
N CYS A 214 -4.96 5.49 18.65
CA CYS A 214 -3.51 5.60 18.75
C CYS A 214 -2.78 4.24 18.68
N LEU A 215 -3.51 3.11 18.71
CA LEU A 215 -2.93 1.78 18.57
C LEU A 215 -2.80 1.32 17.12
N ASN A 216 -3.64 1.81 16.21
CA ASN A 216 -3.65 1.36 14.82
C ASN A 216 -2.77 2.27 13.96
N THR A 217 -1.62 1.75 13.56
CA THR A 217 -0.79 2.37 12.51
C THR A 217 -1.53 2.33 11.18
N LEU A 218 -1.62 3.45 10.48
CA LEU A 218 -2.23 3.54 9.15
C LEU A 218 -1.14 3.46 8.07
N THR A 219 -1.20 2.45 7.22
CA THR A 219 -0.26 2.26 6.10
C THR A 219 -0.88 2.75 4.80
N ILE A 220 -0.14 3.59 4.08
CA ILE A 220 -0.60 4.27 2.87
C ILE A 220 0.42 4.06 1.76
N PHE A 221 -0.10 3.80 0.57
CA PHE A 221 0.66 3.67 -0.66
C PHE A 221 0.41 4.91 -1.54
N PRO A 222 1.21 5.98 -1.41
CA PRO A 222 0.96 7.23 -2.13
C PRO A 222 1.08 7.09 -3.65
N GLU A 223 1.71 6.03 -4.17
CA GLU A 223 1.66 5.66 -5.59
C GLU A 223 0.22 5.46 -6.11
N GLY A 224 -0.68 4.97 -5.26
CA GLY A 224 -2.09 4.72 -5.61
C GLY A 224 -2.33 3.58 -6.61
N THR A 225 -1.29 2.84 -6.98
CA THR A 225 -1.34 1.57 -7.72
C THR A 225 -0.04 0.78 -7.51
N THR A 226 0.02 -0.46 -8.00
CA THR A 226 1.20 -1.32 -7.86
C THR A 226 2.17 -1.17 -9.03
N CYS A 227 3.46 -1.16 -8.72
CA CYS A 227 4.60 -1.11 -9.65
C CYS A 227 5.43 -2.40 -9.60
N ASN A 228 6.42 -2.51 -10.49
CA ASN A 228 7.26 -3.69 -10.62
C ASN A 228 8.49 -3.72 -9.69
N GLY A 229 8.80 -2.61 -9.02
CA GLY A 229 9.92 -2.47 -8.07
C GLY A 229 11.23 -1.97 -8.68
N THR A 230 11.26 -1.63 -9.97
CA THR A 230 12.44 -1.05 -10.65
C THR A 230 12.29 0.43 -11.00
N ALA A 231 11.13 0.99 -10.68
CA ALA A 231 10.80 2.39 -10.84
C ALA A 231 9.71 2.75 -9.83
N MET A 232 9.64 4.03 -9.47
CA MET A 232 8.54 4.60 -8.69
C MET A 232 7.65 5.44 -9.59
N ILE A 233 6.42 5.67 -9.15
CA ILE A 233 5.54 6.66 -9.76
C ILE A 233 5.33 7.82 -8.79
N LYS A 234 5.05 9.01 -9.32
CA LYS A 234 4.87 10.23 -8.53
C LYS A 234 3.85 10.03 -7.40
N PHE A 235 4.21 10.42 -6.19
CA PHE A 235 3.35 10.30 -5.03
C PHE A 235 2.14 11.23 -5.10
N ARG A 236 0.99 10.72 -4.67
CA ARG A 236 -0.20 11.53 -4.41
C ARG A 236 -0.03 12.27 -3.08
N THR A 237 -0.41 13.54 -3.08
CA THR A 237 -0.24 14.46 -1.93
C THR A 237 -1.27 14.27 -0.81
N GLY A 238 -2.28 13.39 -1.00
CA GLY A 238 -3.44 13.30 -0.11
C GLY A 238 -3.13 13.07 1.37
N VAL A 239 -2.14 12.23 1.69
CA VAL A 239 -1.69 12.00 3.08
C VAL A 239 -0.85 13.16 3.62
N PHE A 240 -0.06 13.78 2.75
CA PHE A 240 0.89 14.82 3.11
C PHE A 240 0.20 16.15 3.46
N LEU A 241 -1.03 16.35 3.00
CA LEU A 241 -1.92 17.44 3.42
C LEU A 241 -2.17 17.51 4.94
N ALA A 242 -1.92 16.42 5.68
CA ALA A 242 -2.08 16.41 7.13
C ALA A 242 -0.99 17.21 7.87
N GLY A 243 0.16 17.47 7.22
CA GLY A 243 1.31 18.13 7.86
C GLY A 243 1.76 17.41 9.15
N LYS A 244 1.57 16.09 9.23
CA LYS A 244 1.97 15.27 10.39
C LYS A 244 3.19 14.42 10.03
N PRO A 245 3.98 14.01 11.04
CA PRO A 245 5.08 13.09 10.82
C PRO A 245 4.64 11.81 10.09
N VAL A 246 5.52 11.24 9.28
CA VAL A 246 5.29 9.95 8.62
C VAL A 246 6.52 9.07 8.77
N ARG A 247 6.33 7.76 8.75
CA ARG A 247 7.43 6.79 8.72
C ARG A 247 7.53 6.21 7.30
N PRO A 248 8.54 6.59 6.50
CA PRO A 248 8.75 5.99 5.19
C PRO A 248 9.25 4.55 5.33
N VAL A 249 8.68 3.62 4.58
CA VAL A 249 9.07 2.21 4.56
C VAL A 249 9.18 1.74 3.12
N VAL A 250 10.37 1.33 2.72
CA VAL A 250 10.63 0.77 1.40
C VAL A 250 10.51 -0.74 1.44
N VAL A 251 9.62 -1.28 0.62
CA VAL A 251 9.44 -2.70 0.37
C VAL A 251 10.25 -3.09 -0.86
N LYS A 252 11.16 -4.05 -0.69
CA LYS A 252 11.86 -4.72 -1.78
C LYS A 252 11.37 -6.17 -1.87
N LEU A 253 11.20 -6.66 -3.09
CA LEU A 253 10.85 -8.05 -3.38
C LEU A 253 11.98 -8.71 -4.20
N PRO A 254 13.12 -9.06 -3.57
CA PRO A 254 14.24 -9.65 -4.31
C PRO A 254 13.82 -10.96 -4.98
N TYR A 255 14.23 -11.14 -6.22
CA TYR A 255 13.94 -12.34 -6.99
C TYR A 255 15.12 -12.74 -7.86
N LYS A 256 15.21 -14.05 -8.15
CA LYS A 256 16.15 -14.60 -9.15
C LYS A 256 15.45 -15.01 -10.45
N ARG A 257 14.23 -15.54 -10.37
CA ARG A 257 13.52 -16.18 -11.50
C ARG A 257 12.09 -15.69 -11.69
N TRP A 258 11.45 -15.23 -10.62
CA TRP A 258 10.07 -14.77 -10.65
C TRP A 258 9.93 -13.51 -9.80
N ASN A 259 9.63 -12.38 -10.44
CA ASN A 259 9.27 -11.17 -9.73
C ASN A 259 7.87 -11.32 -9.11
N THR A 260 7.80 -11.26 -7.78
CA THR A 260 6.56 -11.38 -7.01
C THR A 260 5.73 -10.10 -6.96
N SER A 261 6.21 -8.98 -7.51
CA SER A 261 5.38 -7.80 -7.76
C SER A 261 4.16 -8.18 -8.60
N TRP A 262 3.01 -7.57 -8.32
CA TRP A 262 1.76 -7.76 -9.02
C TRP A 262 1.36 -6.47 -9.73
N GLU A 263 2.08 -6.16 -10.81
CA GLU A 263 1.86 -5.00 -11.66
C GLU A 263 0.72 -5.24 -12.67
N SER A 264 0.96 -6.01 -13.74
CA SER A 264 0.04 -6.12 -14.88
C SER A 264 -0.31 -7.55 -15.29
N VAL A 265 0.22 -8.53 -14.57
CA VAL A 265 -0.05 -9.95 -14.85
C VAL A 265 -1.43 -10.37 -14.32
N PRO A 266 -2.11 -11.35 -14.97
CA PRO A 266 -3.35 -11.92 -14.44
C PRO A 266 -3.18 -12.52 -13.05
N PHE A 267 -4.11 -12.19 -12.15
CA PHE A 267 -4.06 -12.59 -10.73
C PHE A 267 -3.91 -14.10 -10.52
N ARG A 268 -4.69 -14.93 -11.25
CA ARG A 268 -4.66 -16.39 -11.09
C ARG A 268 -3.29 -16.98 -11.44
N TYR A 269 -2.70 -16.52 -12.53
CA TYR A 269 -1.36 -16.94 -12.95
C TYR A 269 -0.29 -16.43 -11.97
N HIS A 270 -0.41 -15.18 -11.50
CA HIS A 270 0.49 -14.63 -10.49
C HIS A 270 0.47 -15.44 -9.20
N MET A 271 -0.74 -15.72 -8.69
CA MET A 271 -0.96 -16.49 -7.46
C MET A 271 -0.32 -17.87 -7.57
N TRP A 272 -0.61 -18.60 -8.66
CA TRP A 272 -0.01 -19.90 -8.94
C TRP A 272 1.52 -19.84 -9.02
N ARG A 273 2.08 -18.89 -9.77
CA ARG A 273 3.55 -18.73 -9.89
C ARG A 273 4.21 -18.39 -8.56
N THR A 274 3.59 -17.53 -7.75
CA THR A 274 4.09 -17.15 -6.42
C THR A 274 4.06 -18.35 -5.47
N MET A 275 2.97 -19.12 -5.45
CA MET A 275 2.84 -20.34 -4.64
C MET A 275 3.70 -21.50 -5.14
N THR A 276 4.20 -21.48 -6.38
CA THR A 276 5.13 -22.48 -6.94
C THR A 276 6.59 -22.02 -6.95
N GLN A 277 6.95 -21.00 -6.17
CA GLN A 277 8.36 -20.71 -5.88
C GLN A 277 8.84 -21.50 -4.67
N VAL A 278 10.09 -21.97 -4.69
CA VAL A 278 10.70 -22.65 -3.53
C VAL A 278 10.67 -21.72 -2.32
N SER A 279 11.14 -20.48 -2.51
CA SER A 279 11.08 -19.43 -1.51
C SER A 279 10.85 -18.10 -2.19
N ASN A 280 10.05 -17.24 -1.55
CA ASN A 280 9.91 -15.83 -1.90
C ASN A 280 10.58 -14.99 -0.81
N SER A 281 11.24 -13.91 -1.21
CA SER A 281 11.95 -13.01 -0.28
C SER A 281 11.23 -11.67 -0.20
N VAL A 282 11.13 -11.13 1.01
CA VAL A 282 10.60 -9.80 1.26
C VAL A 282 11.58 -9.06 2.17
N GLU A 283 11.95 -7.86 1.77
CA GLU A 283 12.76 -6.97 2.57
C GLU A 283 11.99 -5.67 2.84
N LEU A 284 12.01 -5.23 4.08
CA LEU A 284 11.43 -3.97 4.54
C LEU A 284 12.59 -3.11 5.07
N VAL A 285 12.76 -1.94 4.49
CA VAL A 285 13.72 -0.93 4.96
C VAL A 285 12.91 0.23 5.52
N GLU A 286 12.89 0.35 6.83
CA GLU A 286 12.23 1.44 7.55
C GLU A 286 13.22 2.60 7.71
N LEU A 287 12.84 3.77 7.22
CA LEU A 287 13.62 5.00 7.32
C LEU A 287 13.34 5.72 8.65
N PRO A 288 14.13 6.74 9.02
CA PRO A 288 13.84 7.56 10.20
C PRO A 288 12.46 8.21 10.13
N MET A 289 11.93 8.63 11.28
CA MET A 289 10.67 9.37 11.29
C MET A 289 10.86 10.69 10.55
N TYR A 290 10.08 10.90 9.48
CA TYR A 290 10.10 12.13 8.71
C TYR A 290 9.14 13.13 9.33
N VAL A 291 9.67 14.22 9.84
CA VAL A 291 8.89 15.34 10.42
C VAL A 291 8.94 16.49 9.42
N PRO A 292 7.78 16.95 8.90
CA PRO A 292 7.79 18.03 7.93
C PRO A 292 8.22 19.36 8.58
N ASP A 293 9.02 20.14 7.86
CA ASP A 293 9.33 21.53 8.19
C ASP A 293 8.13 22.46 7.89
N GLU A 294 8.27 23.75 8.19
CA GLU A 294 7.19 24.73 7.95
C GLU A 294 6.83 24.86 6.47
N ALA A 295 7.80 24.78 5.57
CA ALA A 295 7.59 24.89 4.12
C ALA A 295 6.88 23.65 3.56
N GLU A 296 7.25 22.46 4.03
CA GLU A 296 6.61 21.18 3.69
C GLU A 296 5.20 21.06 4.28
N SER A 297 4.98 21.63 5.46
CA SER A 297 3.66 21.69 6.08
C SER A 297 2.72 22.62 5.31
N ALA A 298 3.26 23.66 4.67
CA ALA A 298 2.52 24.56 3.79
C ALA A 298 2.33 23.99 2.37
N ASP A 299 3.34 23.29 1.83
CA ASP A 299 3.28 22.65 0.51
C ASP A 299 3.34 21.11 0.60
N PRO A 300 2.19 20.42 0.51
CA PRO A 300 2.14 18.97 0.56
C PRO A 300 2.81 18.29 -0.65
N ARG A 301 3.07 19.02 -1.75
CA ARG A 301 3.81 18.50 -2.91
C ARG A 301 5.28 18.38 -2.56
N LEU A 302 5.84 19.44 -1.98
CA LEU A 302 7.23 19.45 -1.50
C LEU A 302 7.45 18.35 -0.47
N PHE A 303 6.53 18.19 0.47
CA PHE A 303 6.60 17.11 1.47
C PHE A 303 6.57 15.72 0.80
N ALA A 304 5.65 15.49 -0.14
CA ALA A 304 5.57 14.22 -0.86
C ALA A 304 6.84 13.93 -1.69
N GLU A 305 7.41 14.94 -2.33
CA GLU A 305 8.60 14.84 -3.18
C GLU A 305 9.85 14.51 -2.37
N ARG A 306 10.05 15.16 -1.22
CA ARG A 306 11.21 14.88 -0.37
C ARG A 306 11.13 13.50 0.27
N VAL A 307 9.95 13.10 0.78
CA VAL A 307 9.75 11.71 1.25
C VAL A 307 9.96 10.70 0.12
N GLN A 308 9.51 11.00 -1.10
CA GLN A 308 9.76 10.15 -2.26
C GLN A 308 11.26 10.06 -2.58
N THR A 309 12.00 11.16 -2.48
CA THR A 309 13.44 11.23 -2.72
C THR A 309 14.22 10.36 -1.74
N ASP A 310 13.87 10.40 -0.45
CA ASP A 310 14.49 9.56 0.57
C ASP A 310 14.24 8.06 0.30
N MET A 311 13.01 7.71 -0.07
CA MET A 311 12.65 6.34 -0.45
C MET A 311 13.36 5.89 -1.74
N GLN A 312 13.52 6.80 -2.71
CA GLN A 312 14.22 6.56 -3.96
C GLN A 312 15.71 6.28 -3.72
N ALA A 313 16.35 6.99 -2.79
CA ALA A 313 17.74 6.77 -2.41
C ALA A 313 17.98 5.35 -1.88
N VAL A 314 17.02 4.80 -1.11
CA VAL A 314 17.06 3.41 -0.62
C VAL A 314 16.86 2.39 -1.74
N LEU A 315 16.20 2.77 -2.83
CA LEU A 315 16.01 1.96 -4.03
C LEU A 315 17.10 2.22 -5.07
N ASP A 316 18.31 2.62 -4.66
CA ASP A 316 19.46 2.83 -5.56
C ASP A 316 19.18 3.86 -6.68
N GLY A 317 18.35 4.87 -6.41
CA GLY A 317 18.09 5.96 -7.35
C GLY A 317 17.18 5.60 -8.52
N VAL A 318 16.32 4.57 -8.39
CA VAL A 318 15.38 4.16 -9.46
C VAL A 318 14.60 5.34 -10.05
N PRO A 319 14.31 5.34 -11.37
CA PRO A 319 13.60 6.44 -12.00
C PRO A 319 12.18 6.64 -11.45
N VAL A 320 11.75 7.91 -11.37
CA VAL A 320 10.39 8.30 -10.99
C VAL A 320 9.61 8.70 -12.24
N TYR A 321 8.44 8.10 -12.44
CA TYR A 321 7.58 8.34 -13.58
C TYR A 321 6.35 9.16 -13.21
N GLU A 322 6.00 10.13 -14.05
CA GLU A 322 4.71 10.85 -13.96
C GLU A 322 3.57 10.01 -14.58
N LEU A 323 3.27 8.89 -13.94
CA LEU A 323 2.21 7.97 -14.31
C LEU A 323 1.23 7.77 -13.15
N SER A 324 0.02 7.34 -13.48
CA SER A 324 -1.04 7.13 -12.52
C SER A 324 -1.79 5.83 -12.77
N ARG A 325 -2.69 5.45 -11.85
CA ARG A 325 -3.57 4.28 -12.02
C ARG A 325 -4.35 4.29 -13.35
N LYS A 326 -4.70 5.47 -13.89
CA LYS A 326 -5.37 5.58 -15.20
C LYS A 326 -4.45 5.11 -16.34
N HIS A 327 -3.19 5.53 -16.32
CA HIS A 327 -2.16 5.09 -17.26
C HIS A 327 -1.95 3.58 -17.23
N LYS A 328 -1.99 2.98 -16.03
CA LYS A 328 -1.91 1.52 -15.89
C LYS A 328 -3.06 0.78 -16.60
N PHE A 329 -4.27 1.33 -16.59
CA PHE A 329 -5.39 0.72 -17.34
C PHE A 329 -5.18 0.79 -18.86
N VAL A 330 -4.63 1.90 -19.37
CA VAL A 330 -4.24 2.02 -20.78
C VAL A 330 -3.23 0.93 -21.14
N TYR A 331 -2.22 0.74 -20.30
CA TYR A 331 -1.23 -0.32 -20.52
C TYR A 331 -1.84 -1.73 -20.48
N HIS A 332 -2.81 -1.98 -19.59
CA HIS A 332 -3.54 -3.26 -19.58
C HIS A 332 -4.37 -3.49 -20.84
N ASP A 333 -4.99 -2.44 -21.38
CA ASP A 333 -5.75 -2.54 -22.63
C ASP A 333 -4.80 -2.84 -23.80
N PHE A 334 -3.61 -2.23 -23.83
CA PHE A 334 -2.55 -2.55 -24.80
C PHE A 334 -2.11 -4.02 -24.69
N LEU A 335 -1.77 -4.50 -23.48
CA LEU A 335 -1.37 -5.89 -23.25
C LEU A 335 -2.45 -6.93 -23.63
N ARG A 336 -3.72 -6.51 -23.65
CA ARG A 336 -4.86 -7.36 -24.06
C ARG A 336 -5.19 -7.24 -25.55
N GLY A 337 -4.44 -6.45 -26.31
CA GLY A 337 -4.69 -6.19 -27.74
C GLY A 337 -5.93 -5.35 -28.02
N LYS A 338 -6.44 -4.61 -27.02
CA LYS A 338 -7.62 -3.73 -27.21
C LYS A 338 -7.28 -2.38 -27.84
N VAL A 339 -6.03 -1.94 -27.70
CA VAL A 339 -5.49 -0.72 -28.29
C VAL A 339 -4.12 -1.03 -28.88
N ASP A 340 -3.78 -0.41 -30.00
CA ASP A 340 -2.45 -0.52 -30.61
C ASP A 340 -1.43 0.41 -29.92
N ALA A 341 -0.16 0.31 -30.34
CA ALA A 341 0.92 1.06 -29.73
C ALA A 341 0.76 2.60 -29.87
N PRO A 342 0.47 3.15 -31.06
CA PRO A 342 0.22 4.59 -31.21
C PRO A 342 -0.95 5.09 -30.36
N ALA A 343 -2.08 4.37 -30.34
CA ALA A 343 -3.25 4.78 -29.57
C ALA A 343 -2.99 4.72 -28.06
N ALA A 344 -2.24 3.72 -27.58
CA ALA A 344 -1.87 3.61 -26.18
C ALA A 344 -1.03 4.82 -25.72
N LEU A 345 -0.02 5.21 -26.50
CA LEU A 345 0.83 6.37 -26.20
C LEU A 345 0.06 7.69 -26.29
N ALA A 346 -0.79 7.86 -27.31
CA ALA A 346 -1.62 9.04 -27.46
C ALA A 346 -2.57 9.23 -26.26
N LYS A 347 -3.21 8.15 -25.82
CA LYS A 347 -4.09 8.15 -24.63
C LYS A 347 -3.31 8.42 -23.34
N ALA A 348 -2.07 7.94 -23.23
CA ALA A 348 -1.20 8.25 -22.10
C ALA A 348 -0.90 9.75 -22.03
N GLU A 349 -0.56 10.36 -23.17
CA GLU A 349 -0.23 11.79 -23.24
C GLU A 349 -1.46 12.68 -23.01
N GLU A 350 -2.64 12.25 -23.48
CA GLU A 350 -3.90 12.91 -23.16
C GLU A 350 -4.18 12.93 -21.66
N LEU A 351 -4.00 11.79 -20.98
CA LEU A 351 -4.15 11.70 -19.52
C LEU A 351 -3.17 12.61 -18.80
N ARG A 352 -1.90 12.63 -19.22
CA ARG A 352 -0.89 13.52 -18.64
C ARG A 352 -1.27 15.00 -18.80
N ARG A 353 -1.75 15.39 -19.98
CA ARG A 353 -2.20 16.76 -20.25
C ARG A 353 -3.40 17.14 -19.39
N GLY A 354 -4.38 16.24 -19.25
CA GLY A 354 -5.53 16.43 -18.37
C GLY A 354 -5.12 16.57 -16.90
N ASP A 355 -4.22 15.72 -16.42
CA ASP A 355 -3.71 15.79 -15.05
C ASP A 355 -2.94 17.12 -14.81
N LYS A 356 -2.18 17.63 -15.79
CA LYS A 356 -1.52 18.95 -15.70
C LYS A 356 -2.50 20.12 -15.68
N LEU A 357 -3.54 20.09 -16.51
CA LEU A 357 -4.58 21.12 -16.53
C LEU A 357 -5.37 21.18 -15.22
N LEU A 358 -5.71 20.02 -14.66
CA LEU A 358 -6.36 19.93 -13.34
C LEU A 358 -5.44 20.49 -12.24
N LEU A 359 -4.13 20.25 -12.34
CA LEU A 359 -3.16 20.76 -11.39
C LEU A 359 -3.05 22.29 -11.45
N ALA A 360 -3.01 22.87 -12.65
CA ALA A 360 -2.95 24.30 -12.89
C ALA A 360 -4.22 25.02 -12.39
N ALA A 361 -5.40 24.45 -12.68
CA ALA A 361 -6.66 24.98 -12.18
C ALA A 361 -6.75 24.95 -10.64
N ALA A 362 -6.17 23.92 -10.00
CA ALA A 362 -6.13 23.82 -8.55
C ALA A 362 -5.16 24.83 -7.91
N THR A 363 -4.05 25.17 -8.56
CA THR A 363 -3.12 26.21 -8.06
C THR A 363 -3.71 27.60 -8.24
N GLU A 364 -4.31 27.90 -9.39
CA GLU A 364 -4.98 29.19 -9.63
C GLU A 364 -6.16 29.40 -8.67
N GLY A 365 -6.94 28.36 -8.39
CA GLY A 365 -8.03 28.42 -7.40
C GLY A 365 -7.55 28.59 -5.95
N ALA A 366 -6.39 28.04 -5.60
CA ALA A 366 -5.78 28.23 -4.28
C ALA A 366 -5.18 29.62 -4.11
N GLU A 367 -4.54 30.17 -5.15
CA GLU A 367 -4.01 31.55 -5.17
C GLU A 367 -5.14 32.59 -5.14
N ALA A 368 -6.23 32.35 -5.88
CA ALA A 368 -7.42 33.22 -5.84
C ALA A 368 -8.12 33.20 -4.47
N ALA A 369 -8.08 32.08 -3.75
CA ALA A 369 -8.63 31.96 -2.40
C ALA A 369 -7.70 32.53 -1.30
N ALA A 370 -6.40 32.71 -1.61
CA ALA A 370 -5.39 33.25 -0.70
C ALA A 370 -5.15 34.76 -0.87
N SER A 371 -5.75 35.40 -1.89
CA SER A 371 -5.68 36.86 -2.06
C SER A 371 -6.63 37.54 -1.05
N PRO A 372 -6.13 38.38 -0.14
CA PRO A 372 -6.99 39.11 0.79
C PRO A 372 -7.83 40.14 0.01
N ALA A 373 -9.13 40.17 0.28
CA ALA A 373 -10.02 41.25 -0.14
C ALA A 373 -9.82 42.49 0.73
#